data_AF-A0A914KYF4-F1
#
_entry.id   AF-A0A914KYF4-F1
#
_cell.length_a   1.000
_cell.length_b   1.000
_cell.length_c   1.000
_cell.angle_alpha   90.00
_cell.angle_beta   90.00
_cell.angle_gamma   90.00
#
_symmetry.space_group_name_H-M   'P 1'
#
loop_
_entity.id
_entity.type
_entity.pdbx_description
1 polymer ?
#
loop_
_entity_poly.entity_id
_entity_poly.type
_entity_poly.pdbx_seq_one_letter_code
_entity_poly.pdbx_strand_id
1 'polypeptide(L)'
;MSQFIKKNKGPLIVCGIVGGGIGFWVWKTVYPSMRECVYSTFGVNEADGYTVKRIEEAYRKLQESEECHSLLKKHFTESVKDKLKYKKTKLGGTLYDIIRSGVANLDSGVGVYAPDAESYTKFAALFDPIIDEYHGGFGPNAKHPATYFGEDKISELKDLDPEGKYILSTRIRCGRSFKGYPFNPLLSRDDYITMESKVKNVFDGLKGDSELGGTYYPLDGMSKDTQKQLIADHFLFKEGDRFLKEANASMKKTRNFPQRQKGNTFLVWVNEEDHLRIISMQNGGNVGQVLERLIKGVKAIENKVPFSRDDRLGYLTFCPSNLGTTVRASVHIKLPKISSKPEFKKICEDMKLQIRGIHGEHSETEGGVYDVSNKARLGLTEYEAVKQMYDGVKKLIELEKAAS
;
A
#
# COMPACT_ATOMS: atom_id res chain seq x y z
N MET A 1 -40.49 26.73 -1.07
CA MET A 1 -41.12 25.39 -0.87
C MET A 1 -40.79 24.41 -2.01
N SER A 2 -41.04 24.76 -3.28
CA SER A 2 -40.83 23.87 -4.45
C SER A 2 -39.35 23.48 -4.75
N GLN A 3 -38.38 24.39 -4.55
CA GLN A 3 -36.96 24.07 -4.77
C GLN A 3 -36.31 23.25 -3.62
N PHE A 4 -36.85 23.33 -2.40
CA PHE A 4 -36.31 22.67 -1.22
C PHE A 4 -36.63 21.16 -1.21
N ILE A 5 -37.85 20.81 -1.62
CA ILE A 5 -38.33 19.43 -1.75
C ILE A 5 -37.60 18.68 -2.89
N LYS A 6 -37.19 19.38 -3.96
CA LYS A 6 -36.41 18.78 -5.06
C LYS A 6 -34.95 18.47 -4.70
N LYS A 7 -34.35 19.18 -3.73
CA LYS A 7 -32.92 19.00 -3.34
C LYS A 7 -32.69 17.94 -2.27
N ASN A 8 -33.70 17.62 -1.45
CA ASN A 8 -33.58 16.69 -0.32
C ASN A 8 -34.48 15.46 -0.52
N LYS A 9 -33.96 14.45 -1.23
CA LYS A 9 -34.60 13.14 -1.35
C LYS A 9 -34.29 12.29 -0.09
N GLY A 10 -35.10 12.46 0.96
CA GLY A 10 -35.14 11.59 2.14
C GLY A 10 -36.59 11.37 2.57
N PRO A 11 -36.91 10.31 3.33
CA PRO A 11 -38.29 10.00 3.71
C PRO A 11 -38.85 11.15 4.56
N LEU A 12 -39.91 11.78 4.05
CA LEU A 12 -40.66 12.82 4.76
C LEU A 12 -41.26 12.22 6.03
N ILE A 13 -40.73 12.58 7.19
CA ILE A 13 -41.50 12.56 8.43
C ILE A 13 -42.02 13.98 8.63
N VAL A 14 -43.32 14.14 8.39
CA VAL A 14 -44.07 15.38 8.58
C VAL A 14 -44.15 15.68 10.07
N CYS A 15 -43.25 16.51 10.59
CA CYS A 15 -43.50 17.25 11.82
C CYS A 15 -43.86 18.68 11.45
N GLY A 16 -45.07 19.09 11.84
CA GLY A 16 -45.66 20.38 11.52
C GLY A 16 -44.76 21.55 11.92
N ILE A 17 -44.66 22.53 11.01
CA ILE A 17 -43.97 23.78 11.22
C ILE A 17 -44.81 24.64 12.17
N VAL A 18 -44.29 24.95 13.36
CA VAL A 18 -44.70 26.12 14.13
C VAL A 18 -43.56 27.14 14.02
N GLY A 19 -43.90 28.35 13.57
CA GLY A 19 -42.95 29.39 13.18
C GLY A 19 -42.09 29.94 14.33
N GLY A 20 -40.95 30.51 13.95
CA GLY A 20 -40.11 31.40 14.79
C GLY A 20 -39.27 30.69 15.86
N GLY A 21 -37.93 30.76 15.73
CA GLY A 21 -36.93 30.40 16.76
C GLY A 21 -36.82 28.90 17.12
N ILE A 22 -37.93 28.28 17.49
CA ILE A 22 -38.03 26.89 17.96
C ILE A 22 -37.76 25.91 16.81
N GLY A 23 -38.26 26.17 15.61
CA GLY A 23 -38.00 25.31 14.44
C GLY A 23 -36.51 25.21 14.07
N PHE A 24 -35.74 26.29 14.27
CA PHE A 24 -34.29 26.28 14.04
C PHE A 24 -33.54 25.55 15.15
N TRP A 25 -33.99 25.69 16.42
CA TRP A 25 -33.40 24.97 17.55
C TRP A 25 -33.68 23.45 17.47
N VAL A 26 -34.91 23.04 17.14
CA VAL A 26 -35.27 21.64 16.88
C VAL A 26 -34.47 21.10 15.69
N TRP A 27 -34.31 21.86 14.61
CA TRP A 27 -33.47 21.48 13.48
C TRP A 27 -31.99 21.31 13.84
N LYS A 28 -31.42 22.18 14.68
CA LYS A 28 -30.00 22.11 15.05
C LYS A 28 -29.69 21.06 16.11
N THR A 29 -30.66 20.76 16.99
CA THR A 29 -30.41 20.00 18.23
C THR A 29 -31.12 18.64 18.26
N VAL A 30 -32.30 18.53 17.65
CA VAL A 30 -33.15 17.32 17.70
C VAL A 30 -33.11 16.56 16.37
N TYR A 31 -32.97 17.25 15.24
CA TYR A 31 -32.87 16.60 13.93
C TYR A 31 -31.66 15.66 13.79
N PRO A 32 -30.45 15.97 14.30
CA PRO A 32 -29.33 15.03 14.27
C PRO A 32 -29.64 13.76 15.05
N SER A 33 -30.22 13.85 16.25
CA SER A 33 -30.54 12.70 17.11
C SER A 33 -31.71 11.88 16.59
N MET A 34 -32.75 12.51 16.02
CA MET A 34 -33.83 11.80 15.33
C MET A 34 -33.35 11.14 14.03
N ARG A 35 -32.43 11.78 13.30
CA ARG A 35 -31.76 11.16 12.14
C ARG A 35 -31.00 9.92 12.58
N GLU A 36 -30.15 9.99 13.60
CA GLU A 36 -29.42 8.83 14.14
C GLU A 36 -30.38 7.69 14.53
N CYS A 37 -31.49 8.01 15.20
CA CYS A 37 -32.48 7.03 15.65
C CYS A 37 -33.28 6.39 14.49
N VAL A 38 -33.65 7.18 13.48
CA VAL A 38 -34.29 6.69 12.25
C VAL A 38 -33.30 5.84 11.45
N TYR A 39 -32.04 6.24 11.35
CA TYR A 39 -31.05 5.56 10.52
C TYR A 39 -30.59 4.23 11.14
N SER A 40 -30.51 4.13 12.47
CA SER A 40 -30.27 2.87 13.17
C SER A 40 -31.46 1.90 13.03
N THR A 41 -32.68 2.42 13.00
CA THR A 41 -33.91 1.62 12.86
C THR A 41 -34.13 1.12 11.42
N PHE A 42 -33.71 1.89 10.40
CA PHE A 42 -33.88 1.53 8.98
C PHE A 42 -32.63 0.90 8.33
N GLY A 43 -31.58 0.58 9.11
CA GLY A 43 -30.37 -0.06 8.58
C GLY A 43 -29.63 0.79 7.55
N VAL A 44 -29.70 2.12 7.69
CA VAL A 44 -29.08 3.04 6.73
C VAL A 44 -27.56 3.01 6.95
N ASN A 45 -26.85 2.45 5.97
CA ASN A 45 -25.40 2.25 6.03
C ASN A 45 -24.65 3.56 5.70
N GLU A 46 -24.84 4.57 6.55
CA GLU A 46 -24.20 5.88 6.48
C GLU A 46 -23.26 6.10 7.69
N ALA A 47 -22.36 7.07 7.56
CA ALA A 47 -21.53 7.53 8.67
C ALA A 47 -22.38 8.33 9.68
N ASP A 48 -22.14 8.10 10.97
CA ASP A 48 -22.80 8.82 12.07
C ASP A 48 -22.36 10.29 12.13
N GLY A 49 -23.14 11.11 12.82
CA GLY A 49 -22.92 12.55 12.95
C GLY A 49 -21.59 12.92 13.61
N TYR A 50 -21.06 12.09 14.51
CA TYR A 50 -19.75 12.31 15.11
C TYR A 50 -18.62 12.07 14.09
N THR A 51 -18.70 10.99 13.31
CA THR A 51 -17.78 10.72 12.21
C THR A 51 -17.81 11.84 11.16
N VAL A 52 -19.00 12.30 10.76
CA VAL A 52 -19.15 13.42 9.81
C VAL A 52 -18.49 14.70 10.36
N LYS A 53 -18.70 15.02 11.64
CA LYS A 53 -18.05 16.17 12.29
C LYS A 53 -16.53 16.09 12.20
N ARG A 54 -15.94 14.91 12.45
CA ARG A 54 -14.49 14.69 12.34
C ARG A 54 -13.98 14.87 10.90
N ILE A 55 -14.76 14.48 9.90
CA ILE A 55 -14.43 14.68 8.49
C ILE A 55 -14.40 16.18 8.14
N GLU A 56 -15.37 16.95 8.63
CA GLU A 56 -15.41 18.41 8.43
C GLU A 56 -14.20 19.10 9.10
N GLU A 57 -13.87 18.71 10.32
CA GLU A 57 -12.69 19.21 11.03
C GLU A 57 -11.37 18.82 10.34
N ALA A 58 -11.29 17.59 9.84
CA ALA A 58 -10.16 17.10 9.06
C ALA A 58 -9.96 17.88 7.76
N TYR A 59 -11.06 18.16 7.03
CA TYR A 59 -11.03 19.00 5.85
C TYR A 59 -10.47 20.39 6.17
N ARG A 60 -11.02 21.06 7.19
CA ARG A 60 -10.55 22.38 7.61
C ARG A 60 -9.06 22.38 7.94
N LYS A 61 -8.59 21.40 8.75
CA LYS A 61 -7.18 21.27 9.13
C LYS A 61 -6.25 21.13 7.90
N LEU A 62 -6.66 20.36 6.90
CA LEU A 62 -5.86 20.18 5.67
C LEU A 62 -5.79 21.46 4.84
N GLN A 63 -6.90 22.21 4.73
CA GLN A 63 -6.95 23.45 3.96
C GLN A 63 -6.20 24.60 4.64
N GLU A 64 -6.25 24.68 5.98
CA GLU A 64 -5.55 25.71 6.77
C GLU A 64 -4.03 25.49 6.85
N SER A 65 -3.55 24.28 6.56
CA SER A 65 -2.11 23.97 6.64
C SER A 65 -1.39 24.36 5.36
N GLU A 66 -0.53 25.37 5.39
CA GLU A 66 0.30 25.78 4.25
C GLU A 66 1.36 24.73 3.88
N GLU A 67 1.96 24.10 4.90
CA GLU A 67 3.04 23.09 4.79
C GLU A 67 2.59 21.73 4.24
N CYS A 68 1.28 21.47 4.19
CA CYS A 68 0.78 20.20 3.67
C CYS A 68 0.77 20.21 2.14
N HIS A 69 1.50 19.27 1.53
CA HIS A 69 1.58 19.09 0.07
C HIS A 69 1.10 17.70 -0.40
N SER A 70 0.36 17.00 0.46
CA SER A 70 -0.12 15.65 0.19
C SER A 70 -1.10 15.58 -1.00
N LEU A 71 -1.12 14.44 -1.70
CA LEU A 71 -2.15 14.15 -2.70
C LEU A 71 -3.56 14.16 -2.10
N LEU A 72 -3.70 13.76 -0.83
CA LEU A 72 -4.93 13.90 -0.07
C LEU A 72 -5.42 15.35 -0.07
N LYS A 73 -4.60 16.31 0.39
CA LYS A 73 -5.00 17.73 0.45
C LYS A 73 -5.38 18.25 -0.93
N LYS A 74 -4.59 17.91 -1.96
CA LYS A 74 -4.79 18.36 -3.33
C LYS A 74 -6.14 17.93 -3.90
N HIS A 75 -6.53 16.67 -3.68
CA HIS A 75 -7.73 16.07 -4.30
C HIS A 75 -8.96 16.06 -3.40
N PHE A 76 -8.79 16.29 -2.10
CA PHE A 76 -9.88 16.39 -1.14
C PHE A 76 -10.51 17.78 -1.14
N THR A 77 -11.22 18.11 -2.22
CA THR A 77 -11.96 19.38 -2.39
C THR A 77 -13.27 19.39 -1.60
N GLU A 78 -13.87 20.57 -1.39
CA GLU A 78 -15.17 20.70 -0.72
C GLU A 78 -16.27 19.85 -1.39
N SER A 79 -16.31 19.85 -2.72
CA SER A 79 -17.24 19.04 -3.50
C SER A 79 -17.05 17.54 -3.26
N VAL A 80 -15.79 17.07 -3.22
CA VAL A 80 -15.46 15.67 -2.92
C VAL A 80 -15.87 15.32 -1.48
N LYS A 81 -15.56 16.18 -0.50
CA LYS A 81 -15.99 16.02 0.89
C LYS A 81 -17.50 15.88 1.01
N ASP A 82 -18.27 16.81 0.46
CA ASP A 82 -19.73 16.81 0.58
C ASP A 82 -20.37 15.59 -0.08
N LYS A 83 -19.79 15.12 -1.19
CA LYS A 83 -20.22 13.90 -1.89
C LYS A 83 -19.96 12.61 -1.09
N LEU A 84 -18.92 12.59 -0.26
CA LEU A 84 -18.40 11.36 0.34
C LEU A 84 -18.61 11.26 1.86
N LYS A 85 -18.81 12.36 2.59
CA LYS A 85 -18.77 12.40 4.07
C LYS A 85 -19.79 11.53 4.78
N TYR A 86 -20.93 11.23 4.15
CA TYR A 86 -21.95 10.34 4.72
C TYR A 86 -21.80 8.87 4.30
N LYS A 87 -20.90 8.55 3.37
CA LYS A 87 -20.78 7.18 2.84
C LYS A 87 -20.05 6.27 3.83
N LYS A 88 -20.49 5.01 3.87
CA LYS A 88 -19.90 3.92 4.63
C LYS A 88 -19.92 2.62 3.83
N THR A 89 -18.87 1.82 3.87
CA THR A 89 -18.81 0.51 3.16
C THR A 89 -19.62 -0.55 3.88
N LYS A 90 -19.80 -1.72 3.26
CA LYS A 90 -20.49 -2.86 3.89
C LYS A 90 -19.81 -3.34 5.17
N LEU A 91 -18.47 -3.26 5.22
CA LEU A 91 -17.68 -3.64 6.39
C LEU A 91 -17.48 -2.49 7.38
N GLY A 92 -18.09 -1.33 7.10
CA GLY A 92 -18.15 -0.20 8.02
C GLY A 92 -17.04 0.83 7.87
N GLY A 93 -16.18 0.72 6.85
CA GLY A 93 -15.17 1.71 6.52
C GLY A 93 -15.77 3.05 6.11
N THR A 94 -15.24 4.14 6.67
CA THR A 94 -15.72 5.50 6.42
C THR A 94 -14.67 6.36 5.72
N LEU A 95 -15.08 7.53 5.24
CA LEU A 95 -14.13 8.52 4.71
C LEU A 95 -13.11 8.96 5.78
N TYR A 96 -13.49 9.00 7.05
CA TYR A 96 -12.56 9.38 8.11
C TYR A 96 -11.43 8.33 8.26
N ASP A 97 -11.77 7.05 8.20
CA ASP A 97 -10.79 5.95 8.22
C ASP A 97 -9.80 6.05 7.07
N ILE A 98 -10.25 6.56 5.92
CA ILE A 98 -9.41 6.76 4.73
C ILE A 98 -8.40 7.89 4.93
N ILE A 99 -8.82 9.04 5.46
CA ILE A 99 -8.02 10.28 5.46
C ILE A 99 -7.23 10.52 6.75
N ARG A 100 -7.57 9.83 7.84
CA ARG A 100 -7.06 10.13 9.19
C ARG A 100 -5.53 10.15 9.29
N SER A 101 -4.83 9.27 8.56
CA SER A 101 -3.36 9.26 8.57
C SER A 101 -2.77 10.54 8.00
N GLY A 102 -3.23 11.01 6.84
CA GLY A 102 -2.75 12.25 6.24
C GLY A 102 -3.16 13.50 7.02
N VAL A 103 -4.30 13.45 7.72
CA VAL A 103 -4.75 14.54 8.61
C VAL A 103 -3.89 14.63 9.87
N ALA A 104 -3.44 13.49 10.41
CA ALA A 104 -2.54 13.45 11.55
C ALA A 104 -1.09 13.80 11.16
N ASN A 105 -0.64 13.32 10.00
CA ASN A 105 0.72 13.49 9.50
C ASN A 105 0.72 14.36 8.22
N LEU A 106 0.77 15.68 8.41
CA LEU A 106 0.63 16.66 7.31
C LEU A 106 1.78 16.62 6.29
N ASP A 107 2.89 16.01 6.67
CA ASP A 107 4.06 15.73 5.83
C ASP A 107 3.90 14.49 4.92
N SER A 108 2.73 13.84 4.93
CA SER A 108 2.44 12.70 4.06
C SER A 108 2.56 13.07 2.57
N GLY A 109 3.20 12.22 1.77
CA GLY A 109 3.17 12.36 0.30
C GLY A 109 1.80 12.02 -0.30
N VAL A 110 1.18 10.90 0.13
CA VAL A 110 -0.14 10.45 -0.34
C VAL A 110 -1.24 10.83 0.64
N GLY A 111 -1.22 10.26 1.86
CA GLY A 111 -2.11 10.63 2.96
C GLY A 111 -3.42 9.84 3.09
N VAL A 112 -3.70 8.88 2.20
CA VAL A 112 -4.90 8.03 2.24
C VAL A 112 -4.58 6.54 2.28
N TYR A 113 -5.44 5.77 2.94
CA TYR A 113 -5.43 4.30 2.95
C TYR A 113 -6.85 3.75 2.79
N ALA A 114 -7.02 2.60 2.14
CA ALA A 114 -8.33 1.97 1.99
C ALA A 114 -8.62 1.09 3.22
N PRO A 115 -9.73 1.23 3.96
CA PRO A 115 -10.06 0.30 5.05
C PRO A 115 -10.55 -1.06 4.56
N ASP A 116 -11.10 -1.14 3.34
CA ASP A 116 -11.46 -2.39 2.66
C ASP A 116 -11.42 -2.24 1.12
N ALA A 117 -11.62 -3.33 0.38
CA ALA A 117 -11.66 -3.31 -1.08
C ALA A 117 -12.80 -2.45 -1.67
N GLU A 118 -13.97 -2.43 -1.02
CA GLU A 118 -15.12 -1.62 -1.48
C GLU A 118 -14.78 -0.12 -1.47
N SER A 119 -13.88 0.30 -0.58
CA SER A 119 -13.48 1.68 -0.42
C SER A 119 -12.96 2.30 -1.71
N TYR A 120 -12.19 1.54 -2.51
CA TYR A 120 -11.70 2.01 -3.81
C TYR A 120 -12.82 2.37 -4.80
N THR A 121 -13.96 1.67 -4.72
CA THR A 121 -15.12 1.96 -5.57
C THR A 121 -16.03 3.02 -4.95
N LYS A 122 -16.35 2.89 -3.65
CA LYS A 122 -17.34 3.74 -2.98
C LYS A 122 -16.86 5.18 -2.79
N PHE A 123 -15.55 5.33 -2.58
CA PHE A 123 -14.84 6.61 -2.44
C PHE A 123 -13.95 6.92 -3.66
N ALA A 124 -14.27 6.37 -4.84
CA ALA A 124 -13.55 6.59 -6.09
C ALA A 124 -13.33 8.08 -6.43
N ALA A 125 -14.27 8.96 -6.06
CA ALA A 125 -14.12 10.40 -6.28
C ALA A 125 -12.92 11.03 -5.56
N LEU A 126 -12.37 10.38 -4.53
CA LEU A 126 -11.11 10.74 -3.89
C LEU A 126 -9.95 9.84 -4.36
N PHE A 127 -10.17 8.52 -4.46
CA PHE A 127 -9.09 7.59 -4.82
C PHE A 127 -8.63 7.70 -6.27
N ASP A 128 -9.53 7.83 -7.24
CA ASP A 128 -9.18 7.86 -8.66
C ASP A 128 -8.19 8.97 -9.02
N PRO A 129 -8.40 10.25 -8.66
CA PRO A 129 -7.44 11.28 -8.99
C PRO A 129 -6.11 11.12 -8.25
N ILE A 130 -6.11 10.56 -7.03
CA ILE A 130 -4.88 10.24 -6.29
C ILE A 130 -4.10 9.11 -7.00
N ILE A 131 -4.79 8.05 -7.43
CA ILE A 131 -4.22 6.91 -8.14
C ILE A 131 -3.67 7.37 -9.49
N ASP A 132 -4.45 8.15 -10.24
CA ASP A 132 -4.06 8.70 -11.53
C ASP A 132 -2.77 9.51 -11.43
N GLU A 133 -2.71 10.46 -10.48
CA GLU A 133 -1.53 11.29 -10.30
C GLU A 133 -0.31 10.51 -9.78
N TYR A 134 -0.49 9.65 -8.77
CA TYR A 134 0.63 8.90 -8.19
C TYR A 134 1.25 7.92 -9.19
N HIS A 135 0.41 7.24 -9.98
CA HIS A 135 0.85 6.24 -10.96
C HIS A 135 1.11 6.82 -12.36
N GLY A 136 1.07 8.15 -12.51
CA GLY A 136 1.48 8.84 -13.73
C GLY A 136 0.53 8.65 -14.92
N GLY A 137 -0.78 8.71 -14.69
CA GLY A 137 -1.82 8.68 -15.73
C GLY A 137 -2.72 7.43 -15.71
N PHE A 138 -2.90 6.78 -14.55
CA PHE A 138 -3.82 5.65 -14.43
C PHE A 138 -5.27 6.09 -14.10
N GLY A 139 -5.95 6.63 -15.11
CA GLY A 139 -7.29 7.19 -14.95
C GLY A 139 -8.40 6.17 -14.63
N PRO A 140 -9.65 6.63 -14.44
CA PRO A 140 -10.81 5.79 -14.09
C PRO A 140 -11.16 4.71 -15.13
N ASN A 141 -10.80 4.94 -16.40
CA ASN A 141 -11.07 4.01 -17.50
C ASN A 141 -9.89 3.09 -17.83
N ALA A 142 -8.71 3.33 -17.24
CA ALA A 142 -7.54 2.48 -17.43
C ALA A 142 -7.74 1.15 -16.70
N LYS A 143 -7.20 0.06 -17.24
CA LYS A 143 -7.26 -1.28 -16.63
C LYS A 143 -5.87 -1.85 -16.47
N HIS A 144 -5.63 -2.46 -15.32
CA HIS A 144 -4.41 -3.18 -15.06
C HIS A 144 -4.42 -4.51 -15.83
N PRO A 145 -3.30 -4.89 -16.50
CA PRO A 145 -3.24 -6.13 -17.25
C PRO A 145 -3.44 -7.37 -16.35
N ALA A 146 -3.70 -8.51 -16.99
CA ALA A 146 -3.71 -9.79 -16.31
C ALA A 146 -2.34 -10.06 -15.67
N THR A 147 -2.35 -10.79 -14.55
CA THR A 147 -1.13 -11.16 -13.83
C THR A 147 -0.22 -11.99 -14.74
N TYR A 148 1.04 -11.56 -14.86
CA TYR A 148 2.04 -12.23 -15.67
C TYR A 148 3.44 -11.91 -15.14
N PHE A 149 4.08 -12.91 -14.57
CA PHE A 149 5.44 -12.78 -14.03
C PHE A 149 6.53 -13.13 -15.04
N GLY A 150 6.16 -13.57 -16.25
CA GLY A 150 7.13 -13.91 -17.29
C GLY A 150 7.81 -15.25 -17.03
N GLU A 151 7.06 -16.24 -16.54
CA GLU A 151 7.55 -17.58 -16.25
C GLU A 151 8.29 -18.23 -17.44
N ASP A 152 7.84 -17.95 -18.66
CA ASP A 152 8.44 -18.40 -19.92
C ASP A 152 9.64 -17.55 -20.37
N LYS A 153 9.89 -16.41 -19.71
CA LYS A 153 10.91 -15.41 -20.08
C LYS A 153 11.96 -15.17 -19.01
N ILE A 154 11.98 -15.97 -17.95
CA ILE A 154 12.97 -15.85 -16.86
C ILE A 154 14.41 -15.98 -17.41
N SER A 155 14.61 -16.83 -18.42
CA SER A 155 15.90 -17.03 -19.08
C SER A 155 16.46 -15.78 -19.79
N GLU A 156 15.60 -14.80 -20.10
CA GLU A 156 16.01 -13.50 -20.65
C GLU A 156 16.67 -12.61 -19.58
N LEU A 157 16.34 -12.83 -18.30
CA LEU A 157 16.86 -12.07 -17.15
C LEU A 157 18.18 -12.66 -16.63
N LYS A 158 19.20 -12.63 -17.48
CA LYS A 158 20.56 -13.11 -17.14
C LYS A 158 21.19 -12.27 -16.03
N ASP A 159 22.18 -12.83 -15.34
CA ASP A 159 22.95 -12.10 -14.34
C ASP A 159 23.54 -10.80 -14.93
N LEU A 160 23.15 -9.67 -14.35
CA LEU A 160 23.52 -8.33 -14.81
C LEU A 160 24.99 -7.99 -14.49
N ASP A 161 25.57 -8.66 -13.51
CA ASP A 161 26.95 -8.41 -13.07
C ASP A 161 27.64 -9.70 -12.59
N PRO A 162 27.97 -10.63 -13.49
CA PRO A 162 28.56 -11.92 -13.14
C PRO A 162 29.91 -11.82 -12.42
N GLU A 163 30.63 -10.70 -12.61
CA GLU A 163 31.91 -10.42 -11.97
C GLU A 163 31.76 -9.78 -10.58
N GLY A 164 30.54 -9.39 -10.19
CA GLY A 164 30.24 -8.79 -8.88
C GLY A 164 30.93 -7.44 -8.63
N LYS A 165 31.16 -6.64 -9.69
CA LYS A 165 31.89 -5.35 -9.60
C LYS A 165 31.01 -4.19 -9.15
N TYR A 166 29.71 -4.24 -9.45
CA TYR A 166 28.76 -3.15 -9.30
C TYR A 166 27.60 -3.54 -8.39
N ILE A 167 26.94 -4.67 -8.65
CA ILE A 167 25.72 -5.07 -7.92
C ILE A 167 26.11 -5.85 -6.65
N LEU A 168 25.66 -5.33 -5.52
CA LEU A 168 25.85 -5.95 -4.21
C LEU A 168 24.76 -6.99 -3.94
N SER A 169 23.51 -6.64 -4.19
CA SER A 169 22.37 -7.52 -3.96
C SER A 169 21.18 -7.15 -4.83
N THR A 170 20.32 -8.15 -5.04
CA THR A 170 19.06 -8.04 -5.78
C THR A 170 17.91 -8.44 -4.87
N ARG A 171 16.80 -7.70 -4.93
CA ARG A 171 15.62 -7.94 -4.10
C ARG A 171 14.35 -7.64 -4.89
N ILE A 172 13.41 -8.58 -4.93
CA ILE A 172 12.08 -8.39 -5.51
C ILE A 172 11.04 -8.69 -4.44
N ARG A 173 10.11 -7.75 -4.23
CA ARG A 173 8.97 -7.93 -3.33
C ARG A 173 7.64 -7.70 -4.02
N CYS A 174 6.59 -8.33 -3.51
CA CYS A 174 5.21 -7.99 -3.81
C CYS A 174 4.33 -8.00 -2.55
N GLY A 175 3.36 -7.08 -2.47
CA GLY A 175 2.28 -7.09 -1.49
C GLY A 175 1.08 -7.94 -1.97
N ARG A 176 0.43 -8.65 -1.05
CA ARG A 176 -0.81 -9.40 -1.33
C ARG A 176 -1.78 -9.25 -0.16
N SER A 177 -3.05 -9.13 -0.49
CA SER A 177 -4.16 -9.10 0.47
C SER A 177 -5.06 -10.31 0.25
N PHE A 178 -5.61 -10.87 1.32
CA PHE A 178 -6.44 -12.07 1.25
C PHE A 178 -7.84 -11.74 0.79
N LYS A 179 -8.37 -12.55 -0.13
CA LYS A 179 -9.76 -12.45 -0.55
C LYS A 179 -10.67 -12.76 0.63
N GLY A 180 -11.69 -11.92 0.83
CA GLY A 180 -12.68 -12.06 1.90
C GLY A 180 -12.31 -11.41 3.23
N TYR A 181 -11.13 -10.79 3.35
CA TYR A 181 -10.74 -10.01 4.52
C TYR A 181 -10.71 -8.51 4.16
N PRO A 182 -11.10 -7.60 5.08
CA PRO A 182 -10.82 -6.18 4.92
C PRO A 182 -9.34 -5.90 5.13
N PHE A 183 -8.92 -4.64 5.00
CA PHE A 183 -7.57 -4.24 5.37
C PHE A 183 -7.46 -3.94 6.87
N ASN A 184 -6.23 -3.68 7.31
CA ASN A 184 -5.85 -3.51 8.72
C ASN A 184 -6.83 -2.73 9.63
N PRO A 185 -7.42 -1.59 9.23
CA PRO A 185 -8.26 -0.79 10.13
C PRO A 185 -9.54 -1.49 10.57
N LEU A 186 -10.01 -2.47 9.80
CA LEU A 186 -11.25 -3.22 10.05
C LEU A 186 -11.00 -4.69 10.40
N LEU A 187 -9.73 -5.14 10.44
CA LEU A 187 -9.40 -6.49 10.88
C LEU A 187 -9.65 -6.64 12.39
N SER A 188 -10.37 -7.69 12.77
CA SER A 188 -10.47 -8.11 14.16
C SER A 188 -9.21 -8.86 14.58
N ARG A 189 -9.02 -9.05 15.90
CA ARG A 189 -7.91 -9.85 16.42
C ARG A 189 -7.94 -11.30 15.91
N ASP A 190 -9.13 -11.87 15.77
CA ASP A 190 -9.30 -13.26 15.31
C ASP A 190 -9.00 -13.40 13.82
N ASP A 191 -9.28 -12.35 13.03
CA ASP A 191 -8.87 -12.30 11.62
C ASP A 191 -7.35 -12.41 11.51
N TYR A 192 -6.61 -11.59 12.25
CA TYR A 192 -5.15 -11.64 12.23
C TYR A 192 -4.60 -13.04 12.57
N ILE A 193 -5.12 -13.68 13.63
CA ILE A 193 -4.69 -15.02 14.06
C ILE A 193 -5.04 -16.07 12.99
N THR A 194 -6.22 -15.95 12.39
CA THR A 194 -6.66 -16.87 11.32
C THR A 194 -5.80 -16.73 10.07
N MET A 195 -5.51 -15.49 9.68
CA MET A 195 -4.66 -15.16 8.53
C MET A 195 -3.23 -15.68 8.74
N GLU A 196 -2.67 -15.46 9.92
CA GLU A 196 -1.38 -16.00 10.34
C GLU A 196 -1.35 -17.53 10.23
N SER A 197 -2.36 -18.20 10.81
CA SER A 197 -2.46 -19.66 10.82
C SER A 197 -2.55 -20.24 9.40
N LYS A 198 -3.29 -19.58 8.49
CA LYS A 198 -3.36 -19.97 7.08
C LYS A 198 -1.99 -19.94 6.42
N VAL A 199 -1.20 -18.89 6.65
CA VAL A 199 0.15 -18.76 6.08
C VAL A 199 1.08 -19.80 6.70
N LYS A 200 1.03 -19.99 8.01
CA LYS A 200 1.82 -21.01 8.71
C LYS A 200 1.58 -22.42 8.14
N ASN A 201 0.31 -22.77 7.90
CA ASN A 201 -0.04 -24.07 7.30
C ASN A 201 0.53 -24.27 5.89
N VAL A 202 0.63 -23.20 5.08
CA VAL A 202 1.31 -23.27 3.78
C VAL A 202 2.78 -23.61 3.98
N PHE A 203 3.47 -22.90 4.88
CA PHE A 203 4.90 -23.09 5.12
C PHE A 203 5.25 -24.40 5.82
N ASP A 204 4.35 -24.93 6.66
CA ASP A 204 4.50 -26.27 7.24
C ASP A 204 4.57 -27.35 6.14
N GLY A 205 3.80 -27.18 5.05
CA GLY A 205 3.87 -28.03 3.87
C GLY A 205 5.12 -27.83 3.00
N LEU A 206 5.85 -26.73 3.17
CA LEU A 206 7.05 -26.40 2.40
C LEU A 206 8.36 -26.70 3.14
N LYS A 207 8.32 -27.30 4.34
CA LYS A 207 9.52 -27.57 5.16
C LYS A 207 10.60 -28.37 4.42
N GLY A 208 10.20 -29.29 3.54
CA GLY A 208 11.12 -30.09 2.74
C GLY A 208 11.61 -29.41 1.45
N ASP A 209 11.08 -28.24 1.09
CA ASP A 209 11.50 -27.52 -0.11
C ASP A 209 12.86 -26.85 0.12
N SER A 210 13.83 -27.13 -0.75
CA SER A 210 15.20 -26.61 -0.62
C SER A 210 15.29 -25.09 -0.76
N GLU A 211 14.29 -24.46 -1.37
CA GLU A 211 14.30 -23.05 -1.72
C GLU A 211 13.35 -22.22 -0.84
N LEU A 212 12.19 -22.76 -0.49
CA LEU A 212 11.15 -22.07 0.29
C LEU A 212 11.03 -22.58 1.74
N GLY A 213 11.63 -23.72 2.08
CA GLY A 213 11.64 -24.28 3.43
C GLY A 213 12.48 -23.46 4.42
N GLY A 214 12.09 -23.44 5.69
CA GLY A 214 12.74 -22.69 6.78
C GLY A 214 11.92 -22.65 8.09
N THR A 215 12.04 -21.55 8.86
CA THR A 215 11.45 -21.46 10.22
C THR A 215 10.57 -20.22 10.44
N TYR A 216 9.38 -20.41 11.00
CA TYR A 216 8.48 -19.35 11.44
C TYR A 216 8.99 -18.63 12.70
N TYR A 217 9.05 -17.30 12.68
CA TYR A 217 9.43 -16.48 13.83
C TYR A 217 8.26 -15.54 14.22
N PRO A 218 7.48 -15.88 15.26
CA PRO A 218 6.48 -14.96 15.78
C PRO A 218 7.19 -13.71 16.33
N LEU A 219 6.59 -12.53 16.15
CA LEU A 219 7.10 -11.33 16.83
C LEU A 219 6.78 -11.35 18.32
N ASP A 220 5.65 -11.97 18.68
CA ASP A 220 5.34 -12.22 20.08
C ASP A 220 6.38 -13.17 20.69
N GLY A 221 7.02 -12.74 21.77
CA GLY A 221 8.11 -13.48 22.41
C GLY A 221 9.48 -13.37 21.72
N MET A 222 9.64 -12.64 20.61
CA MET A 222 10.96 -12.42 20.00
C MET A 222 11.84 -11.53 20.89
N SER A 223 13.09 -11.95 21.11
CA SER A 223 14.06 -11.14 21.87
C SER A 223 14.37 -9.82 21.15
N LYS A 224 14.66 -8.76 21.90
CA LYS A 224 15.03 -7.45 21.32
C LYS A 224 16.32 -7.51 20.50
N ASP A 225 17.24 -8.41 20.84
CA ASP A 225 18.49 -8.57 20.09
C ASP A 225 18.25 -9.29 18.76
N THR A 226 17.44 -10.36 18.76
CA THR A 226 16.99 -11.00 17.51
C THR A 226 16.25 -10.00 16.63
N GLN A 227 15.36 -9.19 17.23
CA GLN A 227 14.62 -8.16 16.51
C GLN A 227 15.55 -7.14 15.86
N LYS A 228 16.53 -6.61 16.63
CA LYS A 228 17.53 -5.67 16.11
C LYS A 228 18.36 -6.27 14.99
N GLN A 229 18.81 -7.52 15.14
CA GLN A 229 19.58 -8.20 14.10
C GLN A 229 18.76 -8.38 12.82
N LEU A 230 17.49 -8.81 12.92
CA LEU A 230 16.65 -8.98 11.74
C LEU A 230 16.32 -7.65 11.06
N ILE A 231 16.22 -6.54 11.80
CA ILE A 231 16.09 -5.20 11.21
C ILE A 231 17.40 -4.80 10.51
N ALA A 232 18.55 -5.04 11.14
CA ALA A 232 19.87 -4.74 10.57
C ALA A 232 20.15 -5.55 9.30
N ASP A 233 19.69 -6.80 9.25
CA ASP A 233 19.79 -7.67 8.08
C ASP A 233 18.74 -7.34 6.99
N HIS A 234 17.94 -6.28 7.19
CA HIS A 234 16.84 -5.85 6.31
C HIS A 234 15.71 -6.90 6.15
N PHE A 235 15.60 -7.83 7.10
CA PHE A 235 14.59 -8.88 7.10
C PHE A 235 13.32 -8.51 7.86
N LEU A 236 13.41 -7.63 8.85
CA LEU A 236 12.27 -7.20 9.64
C LEU A 236 11.89 -5.74 9.37
N PHE A 237 10.58 -5.48 9.33
CA PHE A 237 10.04 -4.13 9.25
C PHE A 237 10.28 -3.33 10.54
N LYS A 238 10.32 -2.01 10.41
CA LYS A 238 10.47 -1.11 11.56
C LYS A 238 9.16 -1.11 12.37
N GLU A 239 9.26 -1.23 13.69
CA GLU A 239 8.11 -0.97 14.56
C GLU A 239 7.82 0.53 14.64
N GLY A 240 6.55 0.87 14.81
CA GLY A 240 6.15 2.23 15.20
C GLY A 240 6.06 3.25 14.06
N ASP A 241 5.82 2.82 12.82
CA ASP A 241 5.49 3.74 11.73
C ASP A 241 4.27 4.61 12.12
N ARG A 242 4.49 5.93 12.15
CA ARG A 242 3.46 6.91 12.56
C ARG A 242 2.29 6.99 11.58
N PHE A 243 2.53 6.77 10.30
CA PHE A 243 1.47 6.78 9.28
C PHE A 243 0.57 5.55 9.47
N LEU A 244 1.15 4.36 9.61
CA LEU A 244 0.38 3.14 9.87
C LEU A 244 -0.34 3.19 11.21
N LYS A 245 0.29 3.76 12.26
CA LYS A 245 -0.35 3.94 13.55
C LYS A 245 -1.61 4.81 13.44
N GLU A 246 -1.49 5.97 12.80
CA GLU A 246 -2.62 6.89 12.65
C GLU A 246 -3.67 6.36 11.67
N ALA A 247 -3.30 5.45 10.76
CA ALA A 247 -4.21 4.69 9.91
C ALA A 247 -4.89 3.50 10.63
N ASN A 248 -4.72 3.32 11.95
CA ASN A 248 -5.22 2.14 12.69
C ASN A 248 -4.64 0.78 12.22
N ALA A 249 -3.43 0.78 11.66
CA ALA A 249 -2.77 -0.39 11.08
C ALA A 249 -1.54 -0.86 11.87
N SER A 250 -1.48 -0.61 13.18
CA SER A 250 -0.28 -0.89 13.99
C SER A 250 -0.50 -1.82 15.17
N MET A 251 -1.52 -2.69 15.15
CA MET A 251 -1.79 -3.62 16.25
C MET A 251 -0.56 -4.48 16.54
N LYS A 252 0.02 -4.36 17.75
CA LYS A 252 1.33 -4.95 18.09
C LYS A 252 1.31 -6.48 18.23
N LYS A 253 0.18 -7.06 18.64
CA LYS A 253 0.09 -8.45 19.08
C LYS A 253 -0.19 -9.47 17.97
N THR A 254 -0.19 -9.05 16.71
CA THR A 254 -0.70 -9.83 15.59
C THR A 254 0.15 -9.77 14.32
N ARG A 255 1.24 -9.01 14.35
CA ARG A 255 2.19 -8.95 13.24
C ARG A 255 3.18 -10.07 13.42
N ASN A 256 3.48 -10.80 12.35
CA ASN A 256 4.36 -11.94 12.46
C ASN A 256 5.23 -12.14 11.22
N PHE A 257 6.24 -12.99 11.36
CA PHE A 257 7.24 -13.21 10.34
C PHE A 257 7.41 -14.71 10.01
N PRO A 258 6.80 -15.20 8.92
CA PRO A 258 7.15 -16.51 8.38
C PRO A 258 8.50 -16.55 7.66
N GLN A 259 9.29 -17.52 8.13
CA GLN A 259 10.25 -18.32 7.39
C GLN A 259 11.51 -17.61 6.89
N ARG A 260 12.56 -17.69 7.69
CA ARG A 260 13.96 -17.55 7.25
C ARG A 260 14.39 -18.87 6.61
N GLN A 261 14.58 -18.90 5.29
CA GLN A 261 15.22 -20.02 4.60
C GLN A 261 16.67 -20.19 5.10
N LYS A 262 17.26 -21.38 4.94
CA LYS A 262 18.67 -21.72 5.25
C LYS A 262 19.75 -20.84 4.54
N GLY A 263 19.36 -19.83 3.77
CA GLY A 263 20.26 -18.84 3.15
C GLY A 263 19.69 -17.42 3.10
N ASN A 264 18.59 -17.12 3.81
CA ASN A 264 17.93 -15.81 3.87
C ASN A 264 17.42 -15.27 2.51
N THR A 265 17.13 -16.14 1.55
CA THR A 265 16.84 -15.69 0.18
C THR A 265 15.35 -15.55 -0.15
N PHE A 266 14.47 -16.02 0.74
CA PHE A 266 13.02 -15.89 0.64
C PHE A 266 12.41 -15.63 2.01
N LEU A 267 11.53 -14.63 2.12
CA LEU A 267 10.95 -14.16 3.38
C LEU A 267 9.52 -13.67 3.12
N VAL A 268 8.63 -13.83 4.10
CA VAL A 268 7.28 -13.28 4.02
C VAL A 268 6.97 -12.52 5.31
N TRP A 269 6.54 -11.26 5.18
CA TRP A 269 5.97 -10.52 6.31
C TRP A 269 4.48 -10.79 6.35
N VAL A 270 3.94 -11.06 7.53
CA VAL A 270 2.53 -11.30 7.75
C VAL A 270 1.96 -10.18 8.62
N ASN A 271 0.84 -9.61 8.16
CA ASN A 271 0.07 -8.61 8.90
C ASN A 271 0.88 -7.35 9.25
N GLU A 272 1.52 -6.74 8.26
CA GLU A 272 2.23 -5.47 8.40
C GLU A 272 1.37 -4.33 7.81
N GLU A 273 1.83 -3.62 6.79
CA GLU A 273 1.03 -2.64 6.04
C GLU A 273 -0.05 -3.35 5.21
N ASP A 274 0.34 -4.46 4.57
CA ASP A 274 -0.53 -5.38 3.84
C ASP A 274 -0.59 -6.73 4.59
N HIS A 275 -1.51 -7.61 4.18
CA HIS A 275 -1.65 -8.93 4.81
C HIS A 275 -0.39 -9.77 4.60
N LEU A 276 0.18 -9.70 3.40
CA LEU A 276 1.47 -10.27 3.09
C LEU A 276 2.37 -9.28 2.35
N ARG A 277 3.65 -9.30 2.70
CA ARG A 277 4.73 -8.82 1.85
C ARG A 277 5.69 -9.98 1.58
N ILE A 278 5.64 -10.49 0.36
CA ILE A 278 6.42 -11.65 -0.09
C ILE A 278 7.68 -11.14 -0.75
N ILE A 279 8.83 -11.64 -0.32
CA ILE A 279 10.15 -11.09 -0.65
C ILE A 279 11.07 -12.24 -1.08
N SER A 280 11.73 -12.05 -2.22
CA SER A 280 12.88 -12.85 -2.64
C SER A 280 14.07 -11.93 -2.79
N MET A 281 15.24 -12.36 -2.32
CA MET A 281 16.48 -11.59 -2.42
C MET A 281 17.72 -12.47 -2.36
N GLN A 282 18.86 -11.97 -2.85
CA GLN A 282 20.17 -12.60 -2.67
C GLN A 282 21.28 -11.58 -3.02
N ASN A 283 22.52 -11.92 -2.71
CA ASN A 283 23.68 -11.16 -3.18
C ASN A 283 23.88 -11.34 -4.69
N GLY A 284 24.51 -10.34 -5.32
CA GLY A 284 24.78 -10.33 -6.77
C GLY A 284 23.60 -9.90 -7.64
N GLY A 285 23.80 -9.99 -8.96
CA GLY A 285 22.92 -9.42 -10.00
C GLY A 285 21.98 -10.41 -10.70
N ASN A 286 21.80 -11.63 -10.17
CA ASN A 286 20.96 -12.65 -10.81
C ASN A 286 19.46 -12.40 -10.54
N VAL A 287 18.89 -11.46 -11.30
CA VAL A 287 17.47 -11.07 -11.22
C VAL A 287 16.54 -12.22 -11.57
N GLY A 288 16.88 -13.04 -12.58
CA GLY A 288 16.07 -14.19 -13.00
C GLY A 288 15.85 -15.20 -11.88
N GLN A 289 16.89 -15.58 -11.16
CA GLN A 289 16.79 -16.51 -10.03
C GLN A 289 15.95 -15.93 -8.87
N VAL A 290 16.11 -14.64 -8.58
CA VAL A 290 15.32 -13.96 -7.54
C VAL A 290 13.84 -13.94 -7.91
N LEU A 291 13.52 -13.67 -9.18
CA LEU A 291 12.15 -13.65 -9.68
C LEU A 291 11.52 -15.05 -9.68
N GLU A 292 12.24 -16.06 -10.14
CA GLU A 292 11.79 -17.46 -10.16
C GLU A 292 11.37 -17.93 -8.75
N ARG A 293 12.23 -17.70 -7.76
CA ARG A 293 11.93 -18.00 -6.36
C ARG A 293 10.71 -17.26 -5.83
N LEU A 294 10.56 -15.97 -6.19
CA LEU A 294 9.39 -15.18 -5.81
C LEU A 294 8.11 -15.78 -6.39
N ILE A 295 8.11 -16.13 -7.69
CA ILE A 295 6.96 -16.73 -8.37
C ILE A 295 6.56 -18.03 -7.68
N LYS A 296 7.53 -18.90 -7.39
CA LYS A 296 7.30 -20.16 -6.69
C LYS A 296 6.61 -19.93 -5.34
N GLY A 297 7.12 -18.98 -4.55
CA GLY A 297 6.56 -18.62 -3.25
C GLY A 297 5.15 -18.01 -3.34
N VAL A 298 4.92 -17.08 -4.26
CA VAL A 298 3.61 -16.47 -4.50
C VAL A 298 2.58 -17.52 -4.87
N LYS A 299 2.89 -18.40 -5.84
CA LYS A 299 1.99 -19.47 -6.28
C LYS A 299 1.70 -20.48 -5.17
N ALA A 300 2.71 -20.85 -4.38
CA ALA A 300 2.52 -21.77 -3.26
C ALA A 300 1.51 -21.25 -2.23
N ILE A 301 1.55 -19.94 -1.95
CA ILE A 301 0.59 -19.29 -1.05
C ILE A 301 -0.77 -19.13 -1.72
N GLU A 302 -0.83 -18.60 -2.94
CA GLU A 302 -2.09 -18.31 -3.66
C GLU A 302 -2.94 -19.58 -3.87
N ASN A 303 -2.30 -20.72 -4.11
CA ASN A 303 -2.95 -22.03 -4.24
C ASN A 303 -3.72 -22.48 -2.99
N LYS A 304 -3.41 -21.92 -1.82
CA LYS A 304 -4.06 -22.24 -0.54
C LYS A 304 -4.85 -21.07 0.03
N VAL A 305 -4.42 -19.84 -0.26
CA VAL A 305 -5.00 -18.61 0.26
C VAL A 305 -5.20 -17.64 -0.91
N PRO A 306 -6.41 -17.59 -1.49
CA PRO A 306 -6.71 -16.73 -2.62
C PRO A 306 -6.48 -15.25 -2.31
N PHE A 307 -5.86 -14.53 -3.24
CA PHE A 307 -5.62 -13.10 -3.09
C PHE A 307 -6.75 -12.23 -3.65
N SER A 308 -6.85 -11.02 -3.12
CA SER A 308 -7.80 -10.00 -3.55
C SER A 308 -7.23 -9.25 -4.75
N ARG A 309 -7.88 -9.41 -5.91
CA ARG A 309 -7.53 -8.75 -7.17
C ARG A 309 -8.78 -8.13 -7.78
N ASP A 310 -8.65 -6.89 -8.22
CA ASP A 310 -9.65 -6.12 -8.97
C ASP A 310 -9.27 -6.05 -10.45
N ASP A 311 -10.27 -6.04 -11.33
CA ASP A 311 -10.05 -6.03 -12.78
C ASP A 311 -9.42 -4.73 -13.29
N ARG A 312 -9.69 -3.61 -12.60
CA ARG A 312 -9.14 -2.31 -12.94
C ARG A 312 -7.82 -2.08 -12.21
N LEU A 313 -7.78 -2.31 -10.90
CA LEU A 313 -6.67 -1.91 -10.03
C LEU A 313 -5.61 -3.01 -9.81
N GLY A 314 -5.81 -4.21 -10.34
CA GLY A 314 -4.90 -5.33 -10.10
C GLY A 314 -4.99 -5.83 -8.66
N TYR A 315 -3.87 -6.28 -8.09
CA TYR A 315 -3.88 -6.75 -6.71
C TYR A 315 -4.13 -5.58 -5.76
N LEU A 316 -5.08 -5.79 -4.83
CA LEU A 316 -5.50 -4.76 -3.91
C LEU A 316 -4.58 -4.73 -2.67
N THR A 317 -4.16 -3.52 -2.30
CA THR A 317 -3.28 -3.23 -1.16
C THR A 317 -3.92 -2.19 -0.26
N PHE A 318 -3.41 -2.05 0.96
CA PHE A 318 -3.92 -1.08 1.93
C PHE A 318 -3.69 0.37 1.47
N CYS A 319 -2.51 0.65 0.92
CA CYS A 319 -2.13 1.94 0.37
C CYS A 319 -2.33 1.96 -1.16
N PRO A 320 -2.91 3.02 -1.76
CA PRO A 320 -3.07 3.12 -3.21
C PRO A 320 -1.74 3.14 -3.99
N SER A 321 -0.62 3.50 -3.35
CA SER A 321 0.71 3.53 -3.99
C SER A 321 1.25 2.14 -4.34
N ASN A 322 0.69 1.09 -3.74
CA ASN A 322 1.14 -0.29 -3.88
C ASN A 322 0.20 -1.14 -4.76
N LEU A 323 -0.82 -0.54 -5.39
CA LEU A 323 -1.77 -1.24 -6.28
C LEU A 323 -1.09 -1.82 -7.55
N GLY A 324 -1.82 -2.68 -8.25
CA GLY A 324 -1.41 -3.24 -9.54
C GLY A 324 -0.62 -4.54 -9.37
N THR A 325 0.61 -4.55 -9.86
CA THR A 325 1.56 -5.66 -9.68
C THR A 325 1.92 -5.84 -8.21
N THR A 326 1.92 -4.72 -7.48
CA THR A 326 2.52 -4.52 -6.16
C THR A 326 4.04 -4.79 -6.12
N VAL A 327 4.64 -5.02 -7.29
CA VAL A 327 6.04 -5.41 -7.43
C VAL A 327 6.95 -4.21 -7.24
N ARG A 328 7.92 -4.38 -6.36
CA ARG A 328 9.13 -3.55 -6.32
C ARG A 328 10.33 -4.46 -6.47
N ALA A 329 10.90 -4.46 -7.66
CA ALA A 329 12.20 -5.03 -7.97
C ALA A 329 13.27 -3.96 -7.76
N SER A 330 14.34 -4.30 -7.05
CA SER A 330 15.44 -3.38 -6.79
C SER A 330 16.78 -4.07 -6.67
N VAL A 331 17.84 -3.28 -6.88
CA VAL A 331 19.22 -3.68 -6.67
C VAL A 331 19.93 -2.67 -5.78
N HIS A 332 20.79 -3.15 -4.89
CA HIS A 332 21.83 -2.32 -4.30
C HIS A 332 23.03 -2.34 -5.24
N ILE A 333 23.38 -1.18 -5.80
CA ILE A 333 24.41 -1.06 -6.84
C ILE A 333 25.35 0.10 -6.54
N LYS A 334 26.65 -0.12 -6.79
CA LYS A 334 27.72 0.85 -6.66
C LYS A 334 28.02 1.49 -8.02
N LEU A 335 27.82 2.80 -8.12
CA LEU A 335 27.92 3.58 -9.36
C LEU A 335 28.69 4.90 -9.15
N PRO A 336 29.94 4.88 -8.64
CA PRO A 336 30.64 6.08 -8.19
C PRO A 336 30.83 7.13 -9.29
N LYS A 337 31.00 6.74 -10.56
CA LYS A 337 31.24 7.69 -11.64
C LYS A 337 29.96 8.33 -12.16
N ILE A 338 28.98 7.55 -12.63
CA ILE A 338 27.75 8.10 -13.22
C ILE A 338 26.91 8.82 -12.18
N SER A 339 26.92 8.36 -10.92
CA SER A 339 26.16 9.01 -9.84
C SER A 339 26.72 10.35 -9.40
N SER A 340 28.00 10.63 -9.69
CA SER A 340 28.61 11.94 -9.43
C SER A 340 28.15 13.02 -10.42
N LYS A 341 27.54 12.62 -11.54
CA LYS A 341 27.10 13.55 -12.57
C LYS A 341 25.80 14.26 -12.18
N PRO A 342 25.68 15.58 -12.41
CA PRO A 342 24.46 16.34 -12.09
C PRO A 342 23.19 15.76 -12.70
N GLU A 343 23.29 15.14 -13.88
CA GLU A 343 22.17 14.56 -14.62
C GLU A 343 21.74 13.16 -14.14
N PHE A 344 22.43 12.54 -13.17
CA PHE A 344 22.16 11.15 -12.77
C PHE A 344 20.70 10.88 -12.38
N LYS A 345 20.10 11.78 -11.60
CA LYS A 345 18.69 11.68 -11.21
C LYS A 345 17.77 11.68 -12.42
N LYS A 346 18.02 12.61 -13.36
CA LYS A 346 17.26 12.73 -14.61
C LYS A 346 17.41 11.49 -15.49
N ILE A 347 18.63 10.95 -15.61
CA ILE A 347 18.88 9.69 -16.34
C ILE A 347 18.03 8.55 -15.76
N CYS A 348 18.00 8.41 -14.44
CA CYS A 348 17.20 7.39 -13.77
C CYS A 348 15.69 7.61 -14.00
N GLU A 349 15.22 8.84 -13.91
CA GLU A 349 13.82 9.22 -14.14
C GLU A 349 13.37 8.95 -15.58
N ASP A 350 14.20 9.28 -16.57
CA ASP A 350 13.94 9.02 -17.99
C ASP A 350 13.84 7.51 -18.28
N MET A 351 14.60 6.69 -17.52
CA MET A 351 14.50 5.23 -17.53
C MET A 351 13.37 4.67 -16.64
N LYS A 352 12.55 5.55 -16.04
CA LYS A 352 11.43 5.21 -15.14
C LYS A 352 11.88 4.44 -13.88
N LEU A 353 13.10 4.70 -13.43
CA LEU A 353 13.65 4.17 -12.20
C LEU A 353 13.44 5.14 -11.03
N GLN A 354 13.33 4.59 -9.83
CA GLN A 354 13.39 5.33 -8.58
C GLN A 354 14.70 4.96 -7.86
N ILE A 355 15.47 5.98 -7.48
CA ILE A 355 16.67 5.83 -6.66
C ILE A 355 16.38 6.20 -5.20
N ARG A 356 16.96 5.45 -4.26
CA ARG A 356 16.90 5.68 -2.82
C ARG A 356 18.27 5.40 -2.18
N GLY A 357 18.50 5.86 -0.96
CA GLY A 357 19.65 5.41 -0.17
C GLY A 357 19.47 3.97 0.34
N ILE A 358 20.54 3.39 0.87
CA ILE A 358 20.65 1.96 1.22
C ILE A 358 19.73 1.51 2.37
N HIS A 359 19.23 2.45 3.19
CA HIS A 359 18.33 2.15 4.31
C HIS A 359 16.86 2.51 4.04
N GLY A 360 16.50 2.87 2.80
CA GLY A 360 15.13 3.05 2.35
C GLY A 360 14.77 4.47 1.86
N GLU A 361 13.47 4.78 1.88
CA GLU A 361 12.87 5.97 1.22
C GLU A 361 13.43 7.33 1.67
N HIS A 362 14.03 7.39 2.86
CA HIS A 362 14.49 8.64 3.49
C HIS A 362 15.94 8.57 4.00
N SER A 363 16.76 7.62 3.50
CA SER A 363 18.15 7.50 3.94
C SER A 363 19.12 8.14 2.96
N GLU A 364 20.21 8.70 3.48
CA GLU A 364 21.34 9.18 2.68
C GLU A 364 22.07 8.03 1.97
N THR A 365 22.83 8.38 0.94
CA THR A 365 23.65 7.46 0.16
C THR A 365 25.04 7.37 0.78
N GLU A 366 25.43 6.19 1.27
CA GLU A 366 26.79 5.95 1.74
C GLU A 366 27.64 5.33 0.62
N GLY A 367 28.83 5.88 0.39
CA GLY A 367 29.86 5.24 -0.45
C GLY A 367 29.52 5.06 -1.94
N GLY A 368 28.58 5.84 -2.49
CA GLY A 368 28.16 5.73 -3.90
C GLY A 368 27.29 4.50 -4.19
N VAL A 369 26.66 3.93 -3.16
CA VAL A 369 25.70 2.83 -3.27
C VAL A 369 24.27 3.35 -3.28
N TYR A 370 23.48 2.87 -4.22
CA TYR A 370 22.09 3.25 -4.42
C TYR A 370 21.17 2.03 -4.40
N ASP A 371 19.97 2.19 -3.84
CA ASP A 371 18.84 1.28 -4.07
C ASP A 371 18.07 1.75 -5.31
N VAL A 372 18.28 1.07 -6.44
CA VAL A 372 17.68 1.39 -7.73
C VAL A 372 16.52 0.44 -7.98
N SER A 373 15.32 0.98 -8.24
CA SER A 373 14.09 0.19 -8.35
C SER A 373 13.16 0.66 -9.48
N ASN A 374 12.23 -0.20 -9.91
CA ASN A 374 11.14 0.24 -10.80
C ASN A 374 10.23 1.25 -10.09
N LYS A 375 9.87 2.33 -10.78
CA LYS A 375 8.95 3.34 -10.25
C LYS A 375 7.48 2.89 -10.39
N ALA A 376 7.11 2.37 -11.55
CA ALA A 376 5.73 2.01 -11.88
C ALA A 376 5.32 0.68 -11.23
N ARG A 377 4.08 0.62 -10.74
CA ARG A 377 3.45 -0.61 -10.20
C ARG A 377 2.11 -0.95 -10.83
N LEU A 378 1.44 0.04 -11.39
CA LEU A 378 0.10 -0.07 -11.99
C LEU A 378 0.18 0.23 -13.50
N GLY A 379 -0.73 -0.35 -14.29
CA GLY A 379 -0.73 -0.23 -15.76
C GLY A 379 0.31 -1.05 -16.53
N LEU A 380 1.04 -1.96 -15.87
CA LEU A 380 2.01 -2.89 -16.46
C LEU A 380 1.97 -4.24 -15.74
N THR A 381 2.43 -5.31 -16.38
CA THR A 381 2.55 -6.65 -15.79
C THR A 381 3.71 -6.74 -14.80
N GLU A 382 3.70 -7.76 -13.94
CA GLU A 382 4.80 -8.03 -13.00
C GLU A 382 6.13 -8.20 -13.74
N TYR A 383 6.14 -8.91 -14.87
CA TYR A 383 7.32 -9.07 -15.71
C TYR A 383 7.84 -7.73 -16.24
N GLU A 384 6.96 -6.88 -16.80
CA GLU A 384 7.37 -5.56 -17.31
C GLU A 384 7.95 -4.67 -16.22
N ALA A 385 7.42 -4.75 -15.00
CA ALA A 385 7.97 -4.02 -13.85
C ALA A 385 9.39 -4.49 -13.50
N VAL A 386 9.63 -5.80 -13.46
CA VAL A 386 10.99 -6.34 -13.25
C VAL A 386 11.91 -6.00 -14.42
N LYS A 387 11.42 -6.13 -15.66
CA LYS A 387 12.18 -5.86 -16.89
C LYS A 387 12.60 -4.40 -16.99
N GLN A 388 11.74 -3.46 -16.58
CA GLN A 388 12.07 -2.04 -16.48
C GLN A 388 13.26 -1.79 -15.55
N MET A 389 13.25 -2.40 -14.36
CA MET A 389 14.40 -2.32 -13.44
C MET A 389 15.63 -2.96 -14.07
N TYR A 390 15.49 -4.16 -14.63
CA TYR A 390 16.58 -4.93 -15.25
C TYR A 390 17.29 -4.14 -16.36
N ASP A 391 16.54 -3.62 -17.32
CA ASP A 391 17.08 -2.88 -18.46
C ASP A 391 17.71 -1.56 -18.03
N GLY A 392 17.08 -0.86 -17.09
CA GLY A 392 17.60 0.37 -16.52
C GLY A 392 18.92 0.15 -15.80
N VAL A 393 19.02 -0.88 -14.95
CA VAL A 393 20.26 -1.23 -14.24
C VAL A 393 21.36 -1.66 -15.22
N LYS A 394 21.02 -2.48 -16.23
CA LYS A 394 21.95 -2.84 -17.30
C LYS A 394 22.53 -1.59 -17.96
N LYS A 395 21.67 -0.61 -18.29
CA LYS A 395 22.10 0.63 -18.92
C LYS A 395 22.97 1.48 -17.98
N LEU A 396 22.64 1.54 -16.70
CA LEU A 396 23.47 2.24 -15.70
C LEU A 396 24.87 1.64 -15.59
N ILE A 397 25.00 0.31 -15.64
CA ILE A 397 26.31 -0.37 -15.64
C ILE A 397 27.11 -0.02 -16.90
N GLU A 398 26.46 0.02 -18.08
CA GLU A 398 27.13 0.47 -19.31
C GLU A 398 27.62 1.92 -19.20
N LEU A 399 26.81 2.82 -18.65
CA LEU A 399 27.17 4.22 -18.45
C LEU A 399 28.29 4.40 -17.42
N GLU A 400 28.28 3.60 -16.35
CA GLU A 400 29.36 3.60 -15.34
C GLU A 400 30.69 3.14 -15.94
N LYS A 401 30.67 2.12 -16.81
CA LYS A 401 31.86 1.64 -17.53
C LYS A 401 32.40 2.68 -18.51
N ALA A 402 31.53 3.45 -19.15
CA ALA A 402 31.89 4.47 -20.13
C ALA A 402 32.25 5.82 -19.50
N ALA A 403 31.85 6.07 -18.25
CA ALA A 403 32.19 7.28 -17.54
C ALA A 403 33.69 7.30 -17.22
N SER A 404 34.34 8.42 -17.50
CA SER A 404 35.75 8.67 -17.18
C SER A 404 35.93 8.93 -15.70
#